data_AF-A0A482VLP0-F1
#
_entry.id   AF-A0A482VLP0-F1
#
_cell.length_a   1.000
_cell.length_b   1.000
_cell.length_c   1.000
_cell.angle_alpha   90.00
_cell.angle_beta   90.00
_cell.angle_gamma   90.00
#
_symmetry.space_group_name_H-M   'P 1'
#
loop_
_entity.id
_entity.type
_entity.pdbx_description
1 polymer ?
#
loop_
_entity_poly.entity_id
_entity_poly.type
_entity_poly.pdbx_seq_one_letter_code
_entity_poly.pdbx_strand_id
1 'polypeptide(L)' 'MVYSTEQIAFMTESYFCNGHKVNCEWSYSLQDCLEEFRVQFPPTSF' A
#
# COMPACT_ATOMS: atom_id res chain seq x y z
N MET A 1 13.23 -1.33 -10.78
CA MET A 1 12.79 -2.17 -9.66
C MET A 1 11.63 -3.01 -10.17
N VAL A 2 11.80 -4.33 -10.22
CA VAL A 2 10.73 -5.25 -10.65
C VAL A 2 10.06 -5.75 -9.37
N TYR A 3 8.80 -5.41 -9.17
CA TYR A 3 8.01 -5.91 -8.05
C TYR A 3 7.54 -7.33 -8.36
N SER A 4 7.55 -8.21 -7.35
CA SER A 4 6.92 -9.51 -7.48
C SER A 4 5.40 -9.37 -7.60
N THR A 5 4.74 -10.38 -8.15
CA THR A 5 3.27 -10.42 -8.23
C THR A 5 2.64 -10.27 -6.85
N GLU A 6 3.26 -10.84 -5.81
CA GLU A 6 2.82 -10.74 -4.41
C GLU A 6 2.91 -9.31 -3.89
N GLN A 7 3.98 -8.58 -4.20
CA GLN A 7 4.15 -7.17 -3.83
C GLN A 7 3.13 -6.26 -4.51
N ILE A 8 2.82 -6.52 -5.79
CA ILE A 8 1.81 -5.76 -6.54
C ILE A 8 0.41 -6.04 -6.00
N ALA A 9 0.09 -7.30 -5.70
CA ALA A 9 -1.17 -7.69 -5.10
C ALA A 9 -1.37 -7.03 -3.73
N PHE A 10 -0.35 -7.08 -2.88
CA PHE A 10 -0.39 -6.44 -1.56
C PHE A 10 -0.59 -4.93 -1.65
N MET A 11 0.17 -4.22 -2.50
CA MET A 11 -0.01 -2.76 -2.68
C MET A 11 -1.43 -2.43 -3.15
N THR A 12 -1.97 -3.21 -4.08
CA THR A 12 -3.32 -2.98 -4.60
C THR A 12 -4.37 -3.19 -3.51
N GLU A 13 -4.25 -4.29 -2.75
CA GLU A 13 -5.17 -4.61 -1.65
C GLU A 13 -5.10 -3.56 -0.53
N SER A 14 -3.90 -3.24 -0.04
CA SER A 14 -3.68 -2.22 0.99
C SER A 14 -4.21 -0.86 0.56
N TYR A 15 -4.01 -0.45 -0.70
CA TYR A 15 -4.54 0.81 -1.21
C TYR A 15 -6.06 0.89 -1.12
N PHE A 16 -6.79 -0.16 -1.50
CA PHE A 16 -8.26 -0.17 -1.40
C PHE A 16 -8.75 -0.31 0.04
N CYS A 17 -8.08 -1.11 0.87
CA CYS A 17 -8.45 -1.32 2.28
C CYS A 17 -8.24 -0.08 3.16
N ASN A 18 -7.21 0.72 2.88
CA ASN A 18 -6.95 1.99 3.57
C ASN A 18 -7.79 3.16 3.05
N GLY A 19 -8.69 2.91 2.11
CA GLY A 19 -9.69 3.87 1.72
C GLY A 19 -10.51 4.30 2.93
N HIS A 20 -10.60 5.60 3.17
CA HIS A 20 -11.46 6.16 4.21
C HIS A 20 -12.44 7.14 3.59
N LYS A 21 -13.66 7.19 4.15
CA LYS A 21 -14.73 8.01 3.62
C LYS A 21 -14.70 9.39 4.27
N VAL A 22 -14.39 10.41 3.50
CA VAL A 22 -14.41 11.82 3.91
C VAL A 22 -15.50 12.54 3.14
N ASN A 23 -16.45 13.17 3.82
CA ASN A 23 -17.54 13.92 3.18
C ASN A 23 -18.29 13.15 2.08
N CYS A 24 -18.52 11.86 2.33
CA CYS A 24 -19.14 10.92 1.39
C CYS A 24 -18.29 10.49 0.18
N GLU A 25 -17.06 10.98 0.05
CA GLU A 25 -16.10 10.59 -0.99
C GLU A 25 -15.05 9.63 -0.41
N TRP A 26 -14.63 8.64 -1.21
CA TRP A 26 -13.53 7.77 -0.83
C TRP A 26 -12.20 8.49 -1.06
N SER A 27 -11.47 8.74 0.02
CA SER A 27 -10.08 9.20 -0.02
C SER A 27 -9.15 8.03 0.16
N TYR A 28 -8.16 7.95 -0.72
CA TYR A 28 -7.11 6.96 -0.70
C TYR A 28 -5.76 7.64 -0.54
N SER A 29 -4.91 7.09 0.30
CA SER A 29 -3.57 7.60 0.57
C SER A 29 -2.54 6.62 0.03
N LEU A 30 -1.81 7.01 -1.01
CA LEU A 30 -0.64 6.24 -1.46
C LEU A 30 0.45 6.18 -0.39
N GLN A 31 0.50 7.19 0.50
CA GLN A 31 1.50 7.26 1.54
C GLN A 31 1.30 6.18 2.61
N ASP A 32 0.05 5.98 3.07
CA ASP A 32 -0.30 4.88 3.99
C ASP A 32 0.03 3.52 3.36
N CYS A 33 -0.35 3.31 2.11
CA CYS A 33 -0.03 2.08 1.37
C CYS A 33 1.48 1.82 1.31
N LEU A 34 2.29 2.85 1.06
CA LEU A 34 3.75 2.74 1.01
C LEU A 34 4.38 2.49 2.39
N GLU A 35 3.82 3.06 3.46
CA GLU A 35 4.28 2.80 4.82
C GLU A 35 4.00 1.35 5.23
N GLU A 36 2.79 0.84 5.00
CA GLU A 36 2.46 -0.58 5.22
C GLU A 36 3.31 -1.50 4.36
N PHE A 37 3.53 -1.15 3.09
CA PHE A 37 4.39 -1.91 2.20
C PHE A 37 5.82 -2.01 2.73
N ARG A 38 6.39 -0.93 3.30
CA ARG A 38 7.74 -0.93 3.88
C ARG A 38 7.83 -1.75 5.16
N VAL A 39 6.76 -1.81 5.95
CA VAL A 39 6.69 -2.66 7.14
C VAL A 39 6.62 -4.13 6.74
N GLN A 40 5.82 -4.45 5.73
CA GLN A 40 5.60 -5.82 5.28
C GLN A 40 6.75 -6.38 4.42
N PHE A 41 7.35 -5.52 3.59
CA PHE A 41 8.48 -5.82 2.72
C PHE A 41 9.63 -4.87 3.04
N PRO A 42 10.32 -5.06 4.19
CA PRO A 42 11.44 -4.22 4.55
C PRO A 42 12.52 -4.29 3.47
N PRO A 43 13.17 -3.16 3.15
CA PRO A 43 14.34 -3.20 2.28
C PRO A 43 15.35 -4.15 2.92
N THR A 44 15.77 -5.17 2.17
CA THR A 44 16.86 -6.05 2.58
C THR A 44 18.04 -5.15 2.93
N SER A 45 18.40 -5.10 4.21
CA SER A 45 19.62 -4.42 4.65
C SER A 45 20.79 -5.14 3.98
N PHE A 46 21.38 -4.50 2.98
CA PHE A 46 22.65 -4.89 2.38
C PHE A 46 23.79 -4.19 3.12
#